data_AF-G7E6E5-F1
#
_entry.id   AF-G7E6E5-F1
#
_cell.length_a   1.000
_cell.length_b   1.000
_cell.length_c   1.000
_cell.angle_alpha   90.00
_cell.angle_beta   90.00
_cell.angle_gamma   90.00
#
_symmetry.space_group_name_H-M   'P 1'
#
loop_
_entity.id
_entity.type
_entity.pdbx_description
1 polymer ?
#
loop_
_entity_poly.entity_id
_entity_poly.type
_entity_poly.pdbx_seq_one_letter_code
_entity_poly.pdbx_strand_id
1 'polypeptide(L)'
;MAGLTTRDYWLAVITAYLITQWLTKRSHLLARLTRLRQNLPAGPSTTPPAIKPGAKPVAASSFTVSYRIGSGEVDSDGRAYGGELLKLIDVVAGVAARKHSGHPCVTVSVDRVIFLSAIRAGDIVHLSASVNRAWSSSLETGVRCMREDGRTGEKVYACQAYLTFVGRSQAHGKTIVPEITPLTVLEQKRFFLAGRRRGHRIKQARAWQDELTPFRNEVLAMSDLASRQAQDQRDSDKVVDKMAELEKRFIAEAYLRNDPDIRLEGEYVIAQVEGYTEPLRVKKEDIDKITRSLGSGAWQRVASRPIPTSHPRQSDHELGLSSLPLHQYQSYCLSLYIVRPQHCNSLHVLFGGQLMRWLEELAGMSASSVRRASWTTASLDSMTFKQSVHPGQIVYIRSIVTKVWASSIEVYCVATAETPGGTGASYVADAFLTLVGVDAMTGRPKVQPKRFEVATKEAASISRSAEARKQERLADKQILVTMYA
;
A
#
# COMPACT_ATOMS: atom_id res chain seq x y z
N MET A 1 76.45 -54.21 -40.12
CA MET A 1 75.75 -52.95 -40.49
C MET A 1 74.31 -53.31 -40.85
N ALA A 2 73.38 -53.16 -39.91
CA ALA A 2 71.95 -53.33 -40.21
C ALA A 2 71.39 -51.96 -40.57
N GLY A 3 70.96 -51.79 -41.82
CA GLY A 3 70.48 -50.52 -42.36
C GLY A 3 69.19 -50.10 -41.69
N LEU A 4 69.19 -48.92 -41.06
CA LEU A 4 67.97 -48.20 -40.70
C LEU A 4 67.13 -48.06 -41.97
N THR A 5 65.90 -48.58 -41.95
CA THR A 5 65.02 -48.45 -43.12
C THR A 5 64.63 -46.97 -43.27
N THR A 6 64.37 -46.51 -44.50
CA THR A 6 63.96 -45.13 -44.77
C THR A 6 62.75 -44.71 -43.90
N ARG A 7 61.91 -45.68 -43.54
CA ARG A 7 60.76 -45.51 -42.65
C ARG A 7 61.17 -45.17 -41.21
N ASP A 8 62.21 -45.80 -40.67
CA ASP A 8 62.70 -45.55 -39.31
C ASP A 8 63.33 -44.15 -39.19
N TYR A 9 64.04 -43.71 -40.24
CA TYR A 9 64.59 -42.36 -40.33
C TYR A 9 63.47 -41.30 -40.32
N TRP A 10 62.43 -41.47 -41.14
CA TRP A 10 61.30 -40.54 -41.18
C TRP A 10 60.47 -40.56 -39.90
N LEU A 11 60.32 -41.71 -39.24
CA LEU A 11 59.69 -41.79 -37.92
C LEU A 11 60.50 -41.01 -36.88
N ALA A 12 61.82 -41.16 -36.83
CA ALA A 12 62.67 -40.41 -35.90
C ALA A 12 62.58 -38.89 -36.13
N VAL A 13 62.58 -38.45 -37.40
CA VAL A 13 62.45 -37.03 -37.76
C VAL A 13 61.08 -36.47 -37.35
N ILE A 14 59.98 -37.19 -37.61
CA ILE A 14 58.63 -36.76 -37.20
C ILE A 14 58.52 -36.71 -35.68
N THR A 15 59.07 -37.71 -34.98
CA THR A 15 59.04 -37.76 -33.51
C THR A 15 59.82 -36.60 -32.92
N ALA A 16 61.03 -36.30 -33.44
CA ALA A 16 61.82 -35.16 -33.01
C ALA A 16 61.11 -33.82 -33.30
N TYR A 17 60.47 -33.68 -34.46
CA TYR A 17 59.70 -32.48 -34.81
C TYR A 17 58.50 -32.27 -33.87
N LEU A 18 57.74 -33.33 -33.58
CA LEU A 18 56.60 -33.28 -32.67
C LEU A 18 57.02 -32.98 -31.21
N ILE A 19 58.14 -33.57 -30.75
CA ILE A 19 58.71 -33.26 -29.44
C ILE A 19 59.12 -31.79 -29.37
N THR A 20 59.77 -31.28 -30.42
CA THR A 20 60.20 -29.88 -30.49
C THR A 20 58.98 -28.94 -30.47
N GLN A 21 57.96 -29.21 -31.28
CA GLN A 21 56.69 -28.46 -31.28
C GLN A 21 55.98 -28.49 -29.92
N TRP A 22 55.99 -29.64 -29.23
CA TRP A 22 55.42 -29.79 -27.91
C TRP A 22 56.18 -28.99 -26.85
N LEU A 23 57.51 -29.03 -26.87
CA LEU A 23 58.37 -28.26 -25.96
C LEU A 23 58.18 -26.75 -26.15
N THR A 24 58.08 -26.28 -27.40
CA THR A 24 57.82 -24.86 -27.71
C THR A 24 56.43 -24.42 -27.27
N LYS A 25 55.39 -25.25 -27.49
CA LYS A 25 54.03 -24.95 -26.97
C LYS A 25 54.00 -24.93 -25.45
N ARG A 26 54.70 -25.87 -24.79
CA ARG A 26 54.79 -25.94 -23.32
C ARG A 26 55.52 -24.72 -22.75
N SER A 27 56.60 -24.26 -23.38
CA SER A 27 57.33 -23.07 -22.93
C SER A 27 56.50 -21.80 -23.09
N HIS A 28 55.76 -21.64 -24.20
CA HIS A 28 54.82 -20.53 -24.37
C HIS A 28 53.66 -20.59 -23.35
N LEU A 29 53.14 -21.78 -23.06
CA LEU A 29 52.09 -21.95 -22.05
C LEU A 29 52.60 -21.57 -20.65
N LEU A 30 53.80 -22.03 -20.29
CA LEU A 30 54.45 -21.70 -19.01
C LEU A 30 54.76 -20.21 -18.92
N ALA A 31 55.26 -19.57 -19.98
CA ALA A 31 55.48 -18.14 -20.01
C ALA A 31 54.17 -17.35 -19.86
N ARG A 32 53.08 -17.80 -20.49
CA ARG A 32 51.75 -17.19 -20.38
C ARG A 32 51.15 -17.37 -18.99
N LEU A 33 51.29 -18.55 -18.38
CA LEU A 33 50.89 -18.82 -16.99
C LEU A 33 51.69 -17.98 -16.00
N THR A 34 52.98 -17.76 -16.26
CA THR A 34 53.84 -16.94 -15.40
C THR A 34 53.44 -15.46 -15.47
N ARG A 35 53.12 -14.93 -16.67
CA ARG A 35 52.56 -13.58 -16.82
C ARG A 35 51.18 -13.42 -16.18
N LEU A 36 50.31 -14.44 -16.30
CA LEU A 36 49.01 -14.44 -15.63
C LEU A 36 49.15 -14.49 -14.11
N ARG A 37 50.18 -15.17 -13.58
CA ARG A 37 50.51 -15.19 -12.15
C ARG A 37 51.09 -13.87 -11.64
N GLN A 38 51.85 -13.14 -12.46
CA GLN A 38 52.37 -11.81 -12.14
C GLN A 38 51.28 -10.72 -12.23
N ASN A 39 50.26 -10.92 -13.07
CA ASN A 39 49.11 -10.01 -13.22
C ASN A 39 47.87 -10.43 -12.40
N LEU A 40 47.99 -11.44 -11.55
CA LEU A 40 46.94 -11.76 -10.59
C LEU A 40 46.88 -10.60 -9.58
N PRO A 41 45.72 -9.93 -9.40
CA PRO A 41 45.60 -8.91 -8.36
C PRO A 41 46.01 -9.53 -7.04
N ALA A 42 46.76 -8.78 -6.22
CA ALA A 42 47.12 -9.20 -4.87
C ALA A 42 45.86 -9.76 -4.20
N GLY A 43 45.97 -10.95 -3.59
CA GLY A 43 44.86 -11.54 -2.83
C GLY A 43 44.31 -10.50 -1.84
N PRO A 44 43.01 -10.56 -1.49
CA PRO A 44 42.38 -9.56 -0.63
C PRO A 44 43.28 -9.33 0.59
N SER A 45 43.72 -8.07 0.78
CA SER A 45 44.56 -7.72 1.92
C SER A 45 43.87 -8.21 3.19
N THR A 46 44.56 -9.03 3.98
CA THR A 46 44.04 -9.55 5.25
C THR A 46 43.90 -8.47 6.31
N THR A 47 44.44 -7.28 6.06
CA THR A 47 44.17 -6.07 6.83
C THR A 47 42.80 -5.51 6.43
N PRO A 48 41.83 -5.45 7.38
CA PRO A 48 40.57 -4.76 7.13
C PRO A 48 40.86 -3.29 6.78
N PRO A 49 40.07 -2.68 5.87
CA PRO A 49 40.29 -1.31 5.45
C PRO A 49 40.29 -0.38 6.67
N ALA A 50 41.35 0.41 6.83
CA ALA A 50 41.47 1.33 7.94
C ALA A 50 40.32 2.34 7.94
N ILE A 51 39.69 2.55 9.09
CA ILE A 51 38.60 3.51 9.24
C ILE A 51 39.22 4.91 9.17
N LYS A 52 38.74 5.74 8.24
CA LYS A 52 39.20 7.13 8.10
C LYS A 52 38.87 7.92 9.38
N PRO A 53 39.71 8.88 9.81
CA PRO A 53 39.40 9.76 10.94
C PRO A 53 38.03 10.43 10.75
N GLY A 54 37.15 10.33 11.76
CA GLY A 54 35.79 10.89 11.72
C GLY A 54 34.74 10.03 11.00
N ALA A 55 35.12 8.94 10.32
CA ALA A 55 34.18 7.96 9.77
C ALA A 55 33.82 6.90 10.82
N LYS A 56 32.67 6.24 10.65
CA LYS A 56 32.22 5.14 11.51
C LYS A 56 32.05 3.84 10.71
N PRO A 57 32.31 2.67 11.32
CA PRO A 57 32.01 1.39 10.70
C PRO A 57 30.50 1.14 10.69
N VAL A 58 30.02 0.28 9.78
CA VAL A 58 28.58 -0.09 9.70
C VAL A 58 28.06 -0.63 11.04
N ALA A 59 28.89 -1.42 11.74
CA ALA A 59 28.57 -2.00 13.04
C ALA A 59 28.16 -0.97 14.11
N ALA A 60 28.69 0.27 14.05
CA ALA A 60 28.34 1.34 14.98
C ALA A 60 26.85 1.74 14.90
N SER A 61 26.24 1.51 13.73
CA SER A 61 24.82 1.79 13.47
C SER A 61 23.90 0.59 13.64
N SER A 62 24.46 -0.61 13.86
CA SER A 62 23.69 -1.85 13.92
C SER A 62 22.69 -1.83 15.07
N PHE A 63 21.45 -2.22 14.78
CA PHE A 63 20.36 -2.30 15.75
C PHE A 63 19.40 -3.43 15.38
N THR A 64 19.03 -4.26 16.34
CA THR A 64 18.09 -5.36 16.16
C THR A 64 17.05 -5.34 17.27
N VAL A 65 15.80 -5.61 16.93
CA VAL A 65 14.71 -5.76 17.88
C VAL A 65 13.82 -6.93 17.47
N SER A 66 13.25 -7.62 18.46
CA SER A 66 12.18 -8.59 18.28
C SER A 66 10.90 -7.99 18.85
N TYR A 67 9.81 -8.06 18.10
CA TYR A 67 8.53 -7.51 18.49
C TYR A 67 7.43 -8.54 18.27
N ARG A 68 6.61 -8.82 19.29
CA ARG A 68 5.48 -9.74 19.17
C ARG A 68 4.24 -8.99 18.72
N ILE A 69 3.61 -9.47 17.65
CA ILE A 69 2.41 -8.85 17.09
C ILE A 69 1.21 -9.10 18.01
N GLY A 70 0.59 -8.02 18.44
CA GLY A 70 -0.58 -8.03 19.32
C GLY A 70 -1.90 -8.14 18.56
N SER A 71 -2.99 -8.41 19.29
CA SER A 71 -4.34 -8.47 18.72
C SER A 71 -4.87 -7.11 18.24
N GLY A 72 -4.33 -6.00 18.74
CA GLY A 72 -4.69 -4.64 18.30
C GLY A 72 -4.02 -4.21 16.98
N GLU A 73 -3.20 -5.06 16.38
CA GLU A 73 -2.38 -4.75 15.20
C GLU A 73 -2.78 -5.58 13.98
N VAL A 74 -3.82 -6.39 14.13
CA VAL A 74 -4.30 -7.32 13.12
C VAL A 74 -5.73 -7.01 12.69
N ASP A 75 -6.07 -7.45 11.49
CA ASP A 75 -7.44 -7.44 10.99
C ASP A 75 -8.31 -8.51 11.67
N SER A 76 -9.58 -8.56 11.29
CA SER A 76 -10.55 -9.54 11.79
C SER A 76 -10.14 -11.00 11.56
N ASP A 77 -9.27 -11.25 10.59
CA ASP A 77 -8.75 -12.58 10.25
C ASP A 77 -7.41 -12.88 10.94
N GLY A 78 -6.94 -11.98 11.81
CA GLY A 78 -5.70 -12.13 12.54
C GLY A 78 -4.44 -11.83 11.73
N ARG A 79 -4.54 -11.18 10.56
CA ARG A 79 -3.39 -10.74 9.75
C ARG A 79 -2.96 -9.33 10.13
N ALA A 80 -1.67 -9.12 10.35
CA ALA A 80 -1.13 -7.82 10.70
C ALA A 80 -1.36 -6.79 9.59
N TYR A 81 -1.76 -5.58 9.98
CA TYR A 81 -1.83 -4.44 9.07
C TYR A 81 -0.43 -4.09 8.54
N GLY A 82 -0.32 -3.84 7.24
CA GLY A 82 0.95 -3.46 6.62
C GLY A 82 1.48 -2.15 7.21
N GLY A 83 0.57 -1.24 7.58
CA GLY A 83 0.87 0.01 8.24
C GLY A 83 1.61 -0.15 9.56
N GLU A 84 1.28 -1.17 10.36
CA GLU A 84 1.99 -1.40 11.63
C GLU A 84 3.44 -1.84 11.39
N LEU A 85 3.65 -2.73 10.41
CA LEU A 85 5.00 -3.14 10.07
C LEU A 85 5.82 -1.98 9.48
N LEU A 86 5.23 -1.12 8.65
CA LEU A 86 5.89 0.09 8.13
C LEU A 86 6.29 1.05 9.25
N LYS A 87 5.43 1.21 10.27
CA LYS A 87 5.73 1.99 11.47
C LYS A 87 6.91 1.41 12.25
N LEU A 88 6.93 0.09 12.48
CA LEU A 88 8.05 -0.58 13.16
C LEU A 88 9.35 -0.46 12.35
N ILE A 89 9.29 -0.64 11.04
CA ILE A 89 10.43 -0.47 10.13
C ILE A 89 11.04 0.93 10.25
N ASP A 90 10.21 1.98 10.25
CA ASP A 90 10.68 3.37 10.39
C ASP A 90 11.33 3.62 11.75
N VAL A 91 10.75 3.10 12.84
CA VAL A 91 11.31 3.22 14.19
C VAL A 91 12.71 2.58 14.25
N VAL A 92 12.84 1.33 13.81
CA VAL A 92 14.10 0.58 13.85
C VAL A 92 15.16 1.24 12.95
N ALA A 93 14.75 1.70 11.77
CA ALA A 93 15.64 2.42 10.86
C ALA A 93 16.09 3.78 11.43
N GLY A 94 15.18 4.50 12.10
CA GLY A 94 15.46 5.77 12.76
C GLY A 94 16.43 5.62 13.93
N VAL A 95 16.34 4.54 14.70
CA VAL A 95 17.30 4.22 15.77
C VAL A 95 18.69 3.97 15.20
N ALA A 96 18.82 3.14 14.16
CA ALA A 96 20.11 2.91 13.49
C ALA A 96 20.69 4.21 12.90
N ALA A 97 19.84 5.04 12.29
CA ALA A 97 20.23 6.35 11.77
C ALA A 97 20.75 7.28 12.88
N ARG A 98 20.06 7.35 14.01
CA ARG A 98 20.47 8.16 15.18
C ARG A 98 21.77 7.66 15.81
N LYS A 99 21.95 6.34 15.94
CA LYS A 99 23.22 5.76 16.44
C LYS A 99 24.40 6.16 15.57
N HIS A 100 24.21 6.16 14.25
CA HIS A 100 25.24 6.57 13.30
C HIS A 100 25.51 8.08 13.34
N SER A 101 24.46 8.89 13.23
CA SER A 101 24.57 10.34 13.12
C SER A 101 24.98 11.02 14.42
N GLY A 102 24.63 10.44 15.58
CA GLY A 102 24.74 11.12 16.88
C GLY A 102 23.68 12.22 17.09
N HIS A 103 22.73 12.36 16.16
CA HIS A 103 21.74 13.44 16.14
C HIS A 103 20.33 12.88 15.88
N PRO A 104 19.28 13.60 16.28
CA PRO A 104 17.93 13.28 15.84
C PRO A 104 17.85 13.21 14.31
N CYS A 105 17.10 12.25 13.80
CA CYS A 105 16.95 11.99 12.37
C CYS A 105 15.47 12.02 11.99
N VAL A 106 15.17 12.64 10.84
CA VAL A 106 13.83 12.68 10.26
C VAL A 106 13.79 11.88 8.96
N THR A 107 12.72 11.12 8.74
CA THR A 107 12.51 10.32 7.53
C THR A 107 12.22 11.25 6.35
N VAL A 108 12.92 11.08 5.24
CA VAL A 108 12.78 11.88 4.01
C VAL A 108 12.19 11.08 2.88
N SER A 109 12.55 9.81 2.77
CA SER A 109 11.94 8.92 1.78
C SER A 109 12.02 7.48 2.21
N VAL A 110 11.12 6.68 1.66
CA VAL A 110 11.10 5.23 1.80
C VAL A 110 11.11 4.67 0.38
N ASP A 111 12.04 3.78 0.10
CA ASP A 111 12.05 3.02 -1.16
C ASP A 111 10.98 1.94 -1.09
N ARG A 112 10.59 1.39 -2.25
CA ARG A 112 9.59 0.34 -2.34
C ARG A 112 9.79 -0.79 -1.32
N VAL A 113 8.71 -1.15 -0.63
CA VAL A 113 8.64 -2.27 0.33
C VAL A 113 7.69 -3.32 -0.22
N ILE A 114 8.13 -4.58 -0.26
CA ILE A 114 7.33 -5.73 -0.71
C ILE A 114 7.21 -6.71 0.45
N PHE A 115 5.98 -7.04 0.82
CA PHE A 115 5.66 -8.02 1.84
C PHE A 115 5.51 -9.40 1.19
N LEU A 116 6.43 -10.33 1.53
CA LEU A 116 6.45 -11.68 0.97
C LEU A 116 5.64 -12.68 1.80
N SER A 117 5.61 -12.49 3.12
CA SER A 117 4.94 -13.38 4.06
C SER A 117 3.93 -12.61 4.88
N ALA A 118 2.71 -13.14 5.00
CA ALA A 118 1.72 -12.61 5.91
C ALA A 118 2.16 -12.84 7.35
N ILE A 119 2.03 -11.82 8.18
CA ILE A 119 2.34 -11.87 9.61
C ILE A 119 1.02 -11.97 10.36
N ARG A 120 0.95 -12.82 11.38
CA ARG A 120 -0.27 -13.06 12.16
C ARG A 120 -0.14 -12.62 13.61
N ALA A 121 -1.28 -12.47 14.28
CA ALA A 121 -1.31 -12.24 15.72
C ALA A 121 -0.53 -13.35 16.44
N GLY A 122 0.33 -12.96 17.38
CA GLY A 122 1.20 -13.87 18.12
C GLY A 122 2.54 -14.17 17.44
N ASP A 123 2.71 -13.91 16.14
CA ASP A 123 4.01 -14.02 15.48
C ASP A 123 5.01 -12.99 16.07
N ILE A 124 6.29 -13.32 15.97
CA ILE A 124 7.38 -12.42 16.38
C ILE A 124 8.05 -11.90 15.11
N VAL A 125 8.14 -10.58 14.96
CA VAL A 125 8.93 -9.96 13.90
C VAL A 125 10.31 -9.58 14.41
N HIS A 126 11.36 -10.07 13.76
CA HIS A 126 12.74 -9.67 14.00
C HIS A 126 13.17 -8.64 12.96
N LEU A 127 13.41 -7.42 13.42
CA LEU A 127 13.85 -6.31 12.58
C LEU A 127 15.32 -6.05 12.87
N SER A 128 16.15 -6.10 11.84
CA SER A 128 17.58 -5.74 11.92
C SER A 128 17.89 -4.60 10.97
N ALA A 129 18.44 -3.52 11.49
CA ALA A 129 18.78 -2.32 10.73
C ALA A 129 20.24 -1.92 10.89
N SER A 130 20.78 -1.36 9.81
CA SER A 130 22.10 -0.73 9.80
C SER A 130 22.14 0.32 8.68
N VAL A 131 22.95 1.35 8.87
CA VAL A 131 23.16 2.36 7.83
C VAL A 131 24.03 1.76 6.73
N ASN A 132 23.54 1.80 5.50
CA ASN A 132 24.26 1.29 4.33
C ASN A 132 25.25 2.32 3.78
N ARG A 133 24.86 3.60 3.83
CA ARG A 133 25.68 4.72 3.36
C ARG A 133 25.26 6.02 4.01
N ALA A 134 26.24 6.82 4.41
CA ALA A 134 26.06 8.21 4.83
C ALA A 134 26.67 9.15 3.77
N TRP A 135 26.04 10.31 3.59
CA TRP A 135 26.51 11.42 2.75
C TRP A 135 26.76 12.65 3.64
N SER A 136 26.52 13.87 3.16
CA SER A 136 26.76 15.08 3.94
C SER A 136 25.83 15.20 5.15
N SER A 137 24.52 15.27 4.93
CA SER A 137 23.52 15.38 6.01
C SER A 137 22.49 14.26 6.00
N SER A 138 22.55 13.39 4.99
CA SER A 138 21.58 12.32 4.76
C SER A 138 22.26 10.97 4.86
N LEU A 139 21.49 9.95 5.20
CA LEU A 139 21.95 8.59 5.30
C LEU A 139 20.84 7.63 4.87
N GLU A 140 21.23 6.52 4.22
CA GLU A 140 20.32 5.43 3.88
C GLU A 140 20.49 4.30 4.89
N THR A 141 19.38 3.92 5.51
CA THR A 141 19.28 2.80 6.45
C THR A 141 18.57 1.64 5.76
N GLY A 142 19.19 0.46 5.76
CA GLY A 142 18.53 -0.79 5.35
C GLY A 142 17.93 -1.50 6.56
N VAL A 143 16.73 -2.04 6.39
CA VAL A 143 16.05 -2.88 7.40
C VAL A 143 15.72 -4.22 6.77
N ARG A 144 16.06 -5.31 7.46
CA ARG A 144 15.61 -6.67 7.15
C ARG A 144 14.59 -7.09 8.20
N CYS A 145 13.45 -7.63 7.75
CA CYS A 145 12.40 -8.17 8.60
C CYS A 145 12.27 -9.68 8.38
N MET A 146 12.39 -10.44 9.46
CA MET A 146 12.07 -11.87 9.51
C MET A 146 10.80 -12.05 10.36
N ARG A 147 9.90 -12.93 9.93
CA ARG A 147 8.76 -13.40 10.72
C ARG A 147 9.16 -14.72 11.37
N GLU A 148 8.97 -14.84 12.67
CA GLU A 148 9.01 -16.09 13.42
C GLU A 148 7.57 -16.47 13.77
N ASP A 149 7.14 -17.67 13.38
CA ASP A 149 5.84 -18.20 13.76
C ASP A 149 5.77 -18.37 15.28
N GLY A 150 4.80 -17.73 15.92
CA GLY A 150 4.71 -17.70 17.39
C GLY A 150 4.45 -19.07 18.04
N ARG A 151 4.06 -20.10 17.28
CA ARG A 151 3.77 -21.44 17.77
C ARG A 151 4.88 -22.43 17.43
N THR A 152 5.41 -22.39 16.21
CA THR A 152 6.39 -23.36 15.73
C THR A 152 7.84 -22.88 15.86
N GLY A 153 8.06 -21.57 16.00
CA GLY A 153 9.39 -20.97 15.97
C GLY A 153 10.02 -20.90 14.57
N GLU A 154 9.29 -21.28 13.51
CA GLU A 154 9.79 -21.24 12.14
C GLU A 154 10.04 -19.80 11.69
N LYS A 155 11.24 -19.53 11.15
CA LYS A 155 11.64 -18.21 10.68
C LYS A 155 11.61 -18.10 9.16
N VAL A 156 10.81 -17.16 8.67
CA VAL A 156 10.66 -16.88 7.24
C VAL A 156 10.99 -15.41 6.96
N TYR A 157 11.59 -15.13 5.82
CA TYR A 157 11.83 -13.76 5.38
C TYR A 157 10.49 -13.05 5.08
N ALA A 158 10.25 -11.90 5.70
CA ALA A 158 9.02 -11.15 5.52
C ALA A 158 9.17 -10.03 4.50
N CYS A 159 10.15 -9.14 4.70
CA CYS A 159 10.44 -8.04 3.78
C CYS A 159 11.82 -7.41 4.06
N GLN A 160 12.22 -6.49 3.19
CA GLN A 160 13.25 -5.49 3.47
C GLN A 160 12.77 -4.11 3.07
N ALA A 161 13.34 -3.09 3.68
CA ALA A 161 13.07 -1.70 3.38
C ALA A 161 14.37 -0.89 3.37
N TYR A 162 14.39 0.17 2.55
CA TYR A 162 15.47 1.15 2.54
C TYR A 162 14.87 2.52 2.80
N LEU A 163 15.35 3.19 3.84
CA LEU A 163 14.82 4.47 4.29
C LEU A 163 15.94 5.49 4.22
N THR A 164 15.63 6.70 3.77
CA THR A 164 16.56 7.83 3.81
C THR A 164 16.17 8.77 4.92
N PHE A 165 17.13 9.03 5.79
CA PHE A 165 17.01 9.99 6.87
C PHE A 165 17.88 11.21 6.61
N VAL A 166 17.54 12.32 7.23
CA VAL A 166 18.39 13.50 7.36
C VAL A 166 18.66 13.76 8.83
N GLY A 167 19.94 13.92 9.18
CA GLY A 167 20.36 14.34 10.51
C GLY A 167 20.01 15.81 10.74
N ARG A 168 19.52 16.11 11.94
CA ARG A 168 19.05 17.42 12.35
C ARG A 168 19.72 17.86 13.65
N SER A 169 20.29 19.06 13.70
CA SER A 169 20.81 19.65 14.94
C SER A 169 19.68 20.23 15.81
N GLN A 170 18.65 20.78 15.15
CA GLN A 170 17.40 21.30 15.72
C GLN A 170 16.24 21.03 14.73
N ALA A 171 15.00 21.40 15.07
CA ALA A 171 13.83 21.22 14.21
C ALA A 171 14.06 21.73 12.77
N HIS A 172 14.80 22.84 12.63
CA HIS A 172 15.20 23.41 11.35
C HIS A 172 16.73 23.58 11.27
N GLY A 173 17.44 22.54 10.85
CA GLY A 173 18.86 22.64 10.53
C GLY A 173 19.44 21.29 10.15
N LYS A 174 20.05 21.18 8.96
CA LYS A 174 20.78 19.96 8.57
C LYS A 174 22.07 19.90 9.36
N THR A 175 22.43 18.73 9.89
CA THR A 175 23.73 18.50 10.52
C THR A 175 24.61 17.64 9.62
N ILE A 176 25.93 17.77 9.76
CA ILE A 176 26.88 16.87 9.10
C ILE A 176 26.80 15.52 9.81
N VAL A 177 26.72 14.44 9.02
CA VAL A 177 26.71 13.07 9.55
C VAL A 177 28.06 12.41 9.25
N PRO A 178 28.59 11.57 10.16
CA PRO A 178 29.83 10.83 9.91
C PRO A 178 29.75 9.97 8.65
N GLU A 179 30.85 9.88 7.89
CA GLU A 179 30.91 8.94 6.76
C GLU A 179 30.86 7.48 7.24
N ILE A 180 30.45 6.58 6.34
CA ILE A 180 30.51 5.13 6.59
C ILE A 180 31.73 4.53 5.92
N THR A 181 32.48 3.75 6.70
CA THR A 181 33.50 2.85 6.18
C THR A 181 32.96 1.41 6.17
N PRO A 182 32.60 0.86 4.99
CA PRO A 182 32.23 -0.56 4.88
C PRO A 182 33.47 -1.45 4.97
N LEU A 183 33.47 -2.41 5.90
CA LEU A 183 34.60 -3.30 6.16
C LEU A 183 34.46 -4.63 5.43
N THR A 184 33.24 -5.16 5.33
CA THR A 184 32.98 -6.46 4.69
C THR A 184 32.56 -6.33 3.22
N VAL A 185 32.72 -7.40 2.44
CA VAL A 185 32.26 -7.44 1.03
C VAL A 185 30.76 -7.17 0.91
N LEU A 186 29.95 -7.70 1.84
CA LEU A 186 28.51 -7.46 1.87
C LEU A 186 28.19 -5.99 2.19
N GLU A 187 28.92 -5.37 3.11
CA GLU A 187 28.79 -3.94 3.42
C GLU A 187 29.19 -3.07 2.24
N GLN A 188 30.30 -3.40 1.56
CA GLN A 188 30.73 -2.68 0.35
C GLN A 188 29.67 -2.77 -0.75
N LYS A 189 29.12 -3.97 -1.00
CA LYS A 189 28.01 -4.17 -1.94
C LYS A 189 26.80 -3.29 -1.56
N ARG A 190 26.38 -3.30 -0.29
CA ARG A 190 25.27 -2.45 0.19
C ARG A 190 25.55 -0.97 0.02
N PHE A 191 26.78 -0.53 0.29
CA PHE A 191 27.22 0.86 0.12
C PHE A 191 27.14 1.33 -1.34
N PHE A 192 27.59 0.51 -2.29
CA PHE A 192 27.47 0.82 -3.73
C PHE A 192 26.01 0.83 -4.20
N LEU A 193 25.22 -0.16 -3.79
CA LEU A 193 23.80 -0.23 -4.13
C LEU A 193 23.00 0.95 -3.55
N ALA A 194 23.34 1.43 -2.35
CA ALA A 194 22.74 2.65 -1.76
C ALA A 194 23.00 3.89 -2.63
N GLY A 195 24.19 3.98 -3.23
CA GLY A 195 24.50 5.02 -4.22
C GLY A 195 23.59 4.97 -5.45
N ARG A 196 23.36 3.77 -5.99
CA ARG A 196 22.47 3.55 -7.14
C ARG A 196 21.00 3.88 -6.80
N ARG A 197 20.50 3.43 -5.65
CA ARG A 197 19.14 3.74 -5.16
C ARG A 197 18.93 5.24 -5.03
N ARG A 198 19.90 5.96 -4.43
CA ARG A 198 19.82 7.43 -4.34
C ARG A 198 19.76 8.10 -5.71
N GLY A 199 20.59 7.68 -6.66
CA GLY A 199 20.57 8.21 -8.04
C GLY A 199 19.23 7.97 -8.73
N HIS A 200 18.67 6.77 -8.57
CA HIS A 200 17.37 6.41 -9.12
C HIS A 200 16.24 7.27 -8.54
N ARG A 201 16.20 7.46 -7.21
CA ARG A 201 15.21 8.32 -6.54
C ARG A 201 15.24 9.76 -7.05
N ILE A 202 16.42 10.35 -7.18
CA ILE A 202 16.55 11.75 -7.65
C ILE A 202 16.03 11.88 -9.09
N LYS A 203 16.33 10.91 -9.96
CA LYS A 203 15.88 10.91 -11.35
C LYS A 203 14.36 10.72 -11.46
N GLN A 204 13.81 9.76 -10.73
CA GLN A 204 12.37 9.45 -10.77
C GLN A 204 11.53 10.53 -10.10
N ALA A 205 12.00 11.15 -9.01
CA ALA A 205 11.20 12.09 -8.23
C ALA A 205 10.69 13.29 -9.04
N ARG A 206 11.45 13.81 -10.02
CA ARG A 206 11.01 14.92 -10.87
C ARG A 206 9.93 14.49 -11.87
N ALA A 207 10.24 13.51 -12.70
CA ALA A 207 9.32 13.01 -13.72
C ALA A 207 7.98 12.53 -13.11
N TRP A 208 8.08 11.85 -11.97
CA TRP A 208 6.92 11.38 -11.23
C TRP A 208 6.05 12.51 -10.69
N GLN A 209 6.68 13.57 -10.17
CA GLN A 209 5.96 14.70 -9.60
C GLN A 209 5.17 15.46 -10.69
N ASP A 210 5.73 15.57 -11.90
CA ASP A 210 5.06 16.21 -13.03
C ASP A 210 3.85 15.38 -13.52
N GLU A 211 3.99 14.05 -13.62
CA GLU A 211 2.90 13.14 -14.01
C GLU A 211 1.76 13.13 -12.98
N LEU A 212 2.07 13.14 -11.69
CA LEU A 212 1.07 12.96 -10.64
C LEU A 212 0.30 14.22 -10.26
N THR A 213 0.88 15.40 -10.46
CA THR A 213 0.30 16.65 -9.94
C THR A 213 -1.13 16.91 -10.42
N PRO A 214 -1.49 16.71 -11.71
CA PRO A 214 -2.87 16.88 -12.16
C PRO A 214 -3.85 15.95 -11.45
N PHE A 215 -3.53 14.66 -11.34
CA PHE A 215 -4.38 13.67 -10.67
C PHE A 215 -4.47 13.92 -9.16
N ARG A 216 -3.36 14.34 -8.53
CA ARG A 216 -3.36 14.73 -7.11
C ARG A 216 -4.36 15.86 -6.87
N ASN A 217 -4.32 16.91 -7.70
CA ASN A 217 -5.23 18.05 -7.57
C ASN A 217 -6.70 17.64 -7.75
N GLU A 218 -6.98 16.72 -8.68
CA GLU A 218 -8.32 16.14 -8.84
C GLU A 218 -8.79 15.45 -7.55
N VAL A 219 -7.97 14.57 -6.96
CA VAL A 219 -8.29 13.85 -5.71
C VAL A 219 -8.47 14.81 -4.54
N LEU A 220 -7.67 15.87 -4.46
CA LEU A 220 -7.81 16.91 -3.43
C LEU A 220 -9.16 17.65 -3.57
N ALA A 221 -9.63 17.91 -4.79
CA ALA A 221 -10.90 18.58 -5.06
C ALA A 221 -12.14 17.69 -4.85
N MET A 222 -11.98 16.36 -4.77
CA MET A 222 -13.11 15.44 -4.55
C MET A 222 -13.81 15.62 -3.19
N SER A 223 -13.15 16.19 -2.17
CA SER A 223 -13.81 16.48 -0.89
C SER A 223 -14.92 17.52 -1.02
N ASP A 224 -14.75 18.48 -1.93
CA ASP A 224 -15.74 19.54 -2.17
C ASP A 224 -16.94 18.99 -2.97
N LEU A 225 -16.68 18.03 -3.86
CA LEU A 225 -17.71 17.33 -4.64
C LEU A 225 -18.52 16.35 -3.79
N ALA A 226 -17.88 15.58 -2.91
CA ALA A 226 -18.57 14.68 -1.98
C ALA A 226 -19.44 15.47 -0.98
N SER A 227 -19.01 16.67 -0.58
CA SER A 227 -19.82 17.57 0.26
C SER A 227 -21.04 18.12 -0.49
N ARG A 228 -20.86 18.53 -1.75
CA ARG A 228 -21.97 18.99 -2.62
C ARG A 228 -22.94 17.86 -2.97
N GLN A 229 -22.42 16.67 -3.27
CA GLN A 229 -23.26 15.50 -3.54
C GLN A 229 -23.95 14.98 -2.29
N ALA A 230 -23.33 15.03 -1.10
CA ALA A 230 -24.03 14.72 0.14
C ALA A 230 -25.13 15.76 0.46
N GLN A 231 -24.99 16.99 -0.02
CA GLN A 231 -26.05 18.02 0.01
C GLN A 231 -27.17 17.67 -1.00
N ASP A 232 -26.82 17.36 -2.26
CA ASP A 232 -27.76 16.93 -3.30
C ASP A 232 -28.46 15.62 -2.97
N GLN A 233 -27.81 14.73 -2.21
CA GLN A 233 -28.33 13.43 -1.81
C GLN A 233 -29.25 13.53 -0.60
N ARG A 234 -29.02 14.51 0.30
CA ARG A 234 -30.02 14.98 1.28
C ARG A 234 -31.21 15.63 0.59
N ASP A 235 -31.01 16.35 -0.51
CA ASP A 235 -32.11 16.85 -1.35
C ASP A 235 -32.79 15.72 -2.16
N SER A 236 -32.08 14.61 -2.41
CA SER A 236 -32.61 13.41 -3.07
C SER A 236 -33.30 12.43 -2.10
N ASP A 237 -33.18 12.62 -0.78
CA ASP A 237 -33.94 11.90 0.26
C ASP A 237 -35.43 12.35 0.31
N LYS A 238 -36.02 12.55 -0.88
CA LYS A 238 -37.45 12.42 -1.18
C LYS A 238 -37.99 11.00 -0.97
N VAL A 239 -37.39 10.24 -0.06
CA VAL A 239 -37.98 9.01 0.50
C VAL A 239 -39.11 9.40 1.46
N VAL A 240 -39.01 10.55 2.13
CA VAL A 240 -40.12 11.13 2.92
C VAL A 240 -41.30 11.50 2.02
N ASP A 241 -41.06 12.10 0.84
CA ASP A 241 -42.11 12.40 -0.14
C ASP A 241 -42.73 11.12 -0.72
N LYS A 242 -41.93 10.09 -1.05
CA LYS A 242 -42.46 8.81 -1.57
C LYS A 242 -43.26 8.01 -0.54
N MET A 243 -42.85 8.01 0.72
CA MET A 243 -43.61 7.36 1.79
C MET A 243 -44.92 8.11 2.06
N ALA A 244 -44.89 9.44 2.14
CA ALA A 244 -46.09 10.25 2.28
C ALA A 244 -47.06 10.09 1.08
N GLU A 245 -46.53 9.95 -0.14
CA GLU A 245 -47.35 9.69 -1.34
C GLU A 245 -47.97 8.28 -1.33
N LEU A 246 -47.23 7.26 -0.87
CA LEU A 246 -47.74 5.90 -0.69
C LEU A 246 -48.80 5.81 0.42
N GLU A 247 -48.60 6.52 1.54
CA GLU A 247 -49.58 6.62 2.64
C GLU A 247 -50.89 7.26 2.17
N LYS A 248 -50.82 8.38 1.45
CA LYS A 248 -52.01 9.04 0.87
C LYS A 248 -52.75 8.13 -0.11
N ARG A 249 -52.01 7.34 -0.89
CA ARG A 249 -52.59 6.39 -1.86
C ARG A 249 -53.26 5.21 -1.18
N PHE A 250 -52.65 4.66 -0.12
CA PHE A 250 -53.24 3.58 0.67
C PHE A 250 -54.56 4.01 1.32
N ILE A 251 -54.59 5.22 1.92
CA ILE A 251 -55.79 5.77 2.54
C ILE A 251 -56.87 6.08 1.48
N ALA A 252 -56.49 6.60 0.31
CA ALA A 252 -57.42 6.81 -0.79
C ALA A 252 -58.06 5.49 -1.28
N GLU A 253 -57.26 4.42 -1.38
CA GLU A 253 -57.77 3.10 -1.80
C GLU A 253 -58.73 2.49 -0.77
N ALA A 254 -58.38 2.55 0.51
CA ALA A 254 -59.22 2.03 1.58
C ALA A 254 -60.50 2.89 1.78
N TYR A 255 -60.43 4.21 1.56
CA TYR A 255 -61.61 5.09 1.54
C TYR A 255 -62.58 4.70 0.41
N LEU A 256 -62.07 4.32 -0.76
CA LEU A 256 -62.88 3.85 -1.87
C LEU A 256 -63.48 2.45 -1.66
N ARG A 257 -62.81 1.60 -0.86
CA ARG A 257 -63.33 0.30 -0.44
C ARG A 257 -64.36 0.40 0.69
N ASN A 258 -64.51 1.60 1.27
CA ASN A 258 -65.38 1.85 2.42
C ASN A 258 -64.98 0.98 3.62
N ASP A 259 -63.67 0.81 3.84
CA ASP A 259 -63.14 0.01 4.93
C ASP A 259 -63.61 0.56 6.29
N PRO A 260 -63.95 -0.30 7.27
CA PRO A 260 -64.56 0.10 8.54
C PRO A 260 -63.65 0.99 9.42
N ASP A 261 -62.35 0.94 9.16
CA ASP A 261 -61.31 1.68 9.89
C ASP A 261 -61.08 3.10 9.33
N ILE A 262 -61.86 3.50 8.31
CA ILE A 262 -61.79 4.81 7.68
C ILE A 262 -63.06 5.61 7.94
N ARG A 263 -62.88 6.85 8.40
CA ARG A 263 -63.97 7.78 8.71
C ARG A 263 -63.75 9.13 8.04
N LEU A 264 -64.84 9.74 7.60
CA LEU A 264 -64.82 11.12 7.13
C LEU A 264 -65.11 12.06 8.30
N GLU A 265 -64.16 12.94 8.64
CA GLU A 265 -64.35 13.98 9.65
C GLU A 265 -64.07 15.35 9.00
N GLY A 266 -65.15 16.06 8.67
CA GLY A 266 -65.06 17.36 8.00
C GLY A 266 -64.36 17.27 6.64
N GLU A 267 -63.27 18.01 6.48
CA GLU A 267 -62.45 18.02 5.24
C GLU A 267 -61.38 16.92 5.20
N TYR A 268 -61.34 16.03 6.20
CA TYR A 268 -60.31 15.00 6.33
C TYR A 268 -60.92 13.59 6.30
N VAL A 269 -60.17 12.68 5.68
CA VAL A 269 -60.34 11.24 5.80
C VAL A 269 -59.34 10.75 6.84
N ILE A 270 -59.86 10.09 7.86
CA ILE A 270 -59.11 9.61 9.00
C ILE A 270 -59.05 8.09 8.94
N ALA A 271 -57.84 7.53 8.93
CA ALA A 271 -57.59 6.10 8.99
C ALA A 271 -57.05 5.72 10.37
N GLN A 272 -57.80 4.87 11.09
CA GLN A 272 -57.41 4.37 12.39
C GLN A 272 -56.72 3.01 12.24
N VAL A 273 -55.39 3.01 12.30
CA VAL A 273 -54.61 1.76 12.18
C VAL A 273 -54.47 1.14 13.57
N GLU A 274 -54.92 -0.11 13.71
CA GLU A 274 -54.80 -0.87 14.95
C GLU A 274 -53.31 -0.98 15.36
N GLY A 275 -52.96 -0.44 16.54
CA GLY A 275 -51.59 -0.41 17.07
C GLY A 275 -50.82 0.91 16.95
N TYR A 276 -51.37 1.95 16.30
CA TYR A 276 -50.76 3.29 16.24
C TYR A 276 -51.47 4.28 17.16
N THR A 277 -50.70 5.18 17.79
CA THR A 277 -51.18 6.11 18.84
C THR A 277 -51.89 7.34 18.28
N GLU A 278 -51.64 7.71 17.02
CA GLU A 278 -52.29 8.84 16.33
C GLU A 278 -52.92 8.36 15.02
N PRO A 279 -54.19 8.73 14.75
CA PRO A 279 -54.85 8.35 13.51
C PRO A 279 -54.32 9.19 12.33
N LEU A 280 -54.09 8.54 11.19
CA LEU A 280 -53.59 9.21 9.98
C LEU A 280 -54.69 10.07 9.36
N ARG A 281 -54.39 11.34 9.08
CA ARG A 281 -55.35 12.31 8.53
C ARG A 281 -54.90 12.80 7.16
N VAL A 282 -55.74 12.59 6.14
CA VAL A 282 -55.48 13.06 4.77
C VAL A 282 -56.66 13.92 4.31
N LYS A 283 -56.39 15.06 3.68
CA LYS A 283 -57.46 15.92 3.15
C LYS A 283 -58.25 15.19 2.07
N LYS A 284 -59.58 15.32 2.10
CA LYS A 284 -60.48 14.71 1.12
C LYS A 284 -60.15 15.15 -0.31
N GLU A 285 -59.77 16.41 -0.49
CA GLU A 285 -59.35 16.94 -1.80
C GLU A 285 -58.16 16.20 -2.41
N ASP A 286 -57.20 15.78 -1.58
CA ASP A 286 -56.02 15.05 -2.04
C ASP A 286 -56.38 13.61 -2.42
N ILE A 287 -57.31 13.00 -1.68
CA ILE A 287 -57.89 11.70 -2.03
C ILE A 287 -58.64 11.79 -3.36
N ASP A 288 -59.47 12.82 -3.55
CA ASP A 288 -60.23 13.01 -4.79
C ASP A 288 -59.32 13.25 -6.01
N LYS A 289 -58.14 13.86 -5.82
CA LYS A 289 -57.11 13.98 -6.88
C LYS A 289 -56.50 12.61 -7.21
N ILE A 290 -56.15 11.82 -6.19
CA ILE A 290 -55.59 10.48 -6.36
C ILE A 290 -56.60 9.54 -7.02
N THR A 291 -57.87 9.56 -6.58
CA THR A 291 -58.98 8.80 -7.17
C THR A 291 -59.18 9.13 -8.63
N ARG A 292 -59.12 10.42 -9.00
CA ARG A 292 -59.19 10.86 -10.41
C ARG A 292 -58.03 10.33 -11.25
N SER A 293 -56.84 10.23 -10.67
CA SER A 293 -55.65 9.69 -11.36
C SER A 293 -55.69 8.17 -11.56
N LEU A 294 -56.41 7.43 -10.70
CA LEU A 294 -56.48 5.96 -10.74
C LEU A 294 -57.38 5.41 -11.87
N GLY A 295 -58.28 6.23 -12.43
CA GLY A 295 -59.16 5.85 -13.54
C GLY A 295 -60.22 4.78 -13.18
N SER A 296 -61.34 4.79 -13.89
CA SER A 296 -62.54 3.96 -13.60
C SER A 296 -62.38 2.45 -13.87
N GLY A 297 -61.15 1.91 -13.95
CA GLY A 297 -60.89 0.53 -14.37
C GLY A 297 -59.64 -0.15 -13.80
N ALA A 298 -58.88 0.49 -12.91
CA ALA A 298 -57.66 -0.10 -12.34
C ALA A 298 -57.91 -1.04 -11.13
N TRP A 299 -59.16 -1.37 -10.84
CA TRP A 299 -59.58 -2.06 -9.60
C TRP A 299 -59.56 -3.58 -9.67
N GLN A 300 -59.10 -4.17 -10.78
CA GLN A 300 -59.04 -5.62 -10.97
C GLN A 300 -57.63 -6.12 -11.32
N ARG A 301 -56.71 -6.12 -10.34
CA ARG A 301 -55.75 -7.20 -10.05
C ARG A 301 -54.64 -6.69 -9.13
N VAL A 302 -54.85 -6.85 -7.84
CA VAL A 302 -53.76 -7.25 -6.94
C VAL A 302 -54.17 -8.60 -6.41
N ALA A 303 -53.75 -9.66 -7.11
CA ALA A 303 -53.85 -10.99 -6.56
C ALA A 303 -53.01 -11.00 -5.28
N SER A 304 -53.64 -11.25 -4.14
CA SER A 304 -52.95 -11.58 -2.89
C SER A 304 -52.11 -12.82 -3.16
N ARG A 305 -50.83 -12.64 -3.50
CA ARG A 305 -49.88 -13.75 -3.43
C ARG A 305 -49.81 -14.13 -1.94
N PRO A 306 -50.12 -15.38 -1.56
CA PRO A 306 -49.87 -15.82 -0.21
C PRO A 306 -48.41 -15.58 0.12
N ILE A 307 -48.14 -14.95 1.26
CA ILE A 307 -46.79 -14.90 1.82
C ILE A 307 -46.40 -16.37 2.08
N PRO A 308 -45.33 -16.91 1.49
CA PRO A 308 -44.92 -18.28 1.75
C PRO A 308 -44.61 -18.43 3.24
N THR A 309 -45.38 -19.24 3.95
CA THR A 309 -45.19 -19.54 5.39
C THR A 309 -44.09 -20.58 5.64
N SER A 310 -43.39 -21.01 4.61
CA SER A 310 -42.13 -21.74 4.74
C SER A 310 -40.98 -20.81 4.37
N HIS A 311 -40.24 -20.32 5.36
CA HIS A 311 -38.84 -19.98 5.13
C HIS A 311 -38.11 -21.31 4.88
N PRO A 312 -37.68 -21.65 3.64
CA PRO A 312 -36.57 -22.57 3.53
C PRO A 312 -35.43 -21.91 4.30
N ARG A 313 -34.73 -22.65 5.15
CA ARG A 313 -33.48 -22.17 5.75
C ARG A 313 -32.64 -21.57 4.62
N GLN A 314 -32.53 -20.24 4.59
CA GLN A 314 -31.65 -19.52 3.67
C GLN A 314 -30.21 -19.75 4.15
N SER A 315 -29.73 -20.96 3.95
CA SER A 315 -28.33 -21.15 3.59
C SER A 315 -28.16 -20.54 2.20
N ASP A 316 -27.15 -19.69 2.06
CA ASP A 316 -26.75 -18.99 0.83
C ASP A 316 -27.48 -17.67 0.55
N HIS A 317 -27.30 -16.70 1.45
CA HIS A 317 -27.18 -15.31 1.00
C HIS A 317 -25.90 -15.18 0.15
N GLU A 318 -26.01 -15.47 -1.15
CA GLU A 318 -25.28 -14.69 -2.13
C GLU A 318 -25.73 -13.24 -1.96
N LEU A 319 -24.99 -12.49 -1.14
CA LEU A 319 -25.08 -11.03 -1.05
C LEU A 319 -25.06 -10.48 -2.47
N GLY A 320 -26.21 -10.01 -2.96
CA GLY A 320 -26.40 -9.44 -4.28
C GLY A 320 -25.33 -8.39 -4.55
N LEU A 321 -24.26 -8.80 -5.22
CA LEU A 321 -23.31 -7.90 -5.84
C LEU A 321 -24.11 -7.21 -6.94
N SER A 322 -24.43 -5.92 -6.74
CA SER A 322 -24.91 -5.07 -7.82
C SER A 322 -24.03 -5.33 -9.06
N SER A 323 -24.67 -5.71 -10.16
CA SER A 323 -24.04 -5.96 -11.45
C SER A 323 -23.53 -4.67 -12.11
N LEU A 324 -23.83 -3.52 -11.52
CA LEU A 324 -23.36 -2.22 -11.99
C LEU A 324 -21.86 -2.05 -11.76
N PRO A 325 -21.15 -1.42 -12.72
CA PRO A 325 -19.74 -1.11 -12.54
C PRO A 325 -19.55 -0.20 -11.32
N LEU A 326 -18.48 -0.46 -10.57
CA LEU A 326 -18.01 0.44 -9.53
C LEU A 326 -17.29 1.60 -10.20
N HIS A 327 -17.78 2.81 -10.01
CA HIS A 327 -17.07 4.01 -10.41
C HIS A 327 -15.96 4.33 -9.41
N GLN A 328 -14.80 4.75 -9.91
CA GLN A 328 -13.62 5.03 -9.09
C GLN A 328 -13.89 5.96 -7.89
N TYR A 329 -14.69 7.01 -8.06
CA TYR A 329 -14.99 7.98 -6.99
C TYR A 329 -15.71 7.31 -5.79
N GLN A 330 -16.39 6.19 -5.98
CA GLN A 330 -17.03 5.42 -4.90
C GLN A 330 -16.02 4.72 -3.98
N SER A 331 -14.73 4.71 -4.36
CA SER A 331 -13.62 4.27 -3.52
C SER A 331 -12.90 5.40 -2.79
N TYR A 332 -13.34 6.64 -2.98
CA TYR A 332 -12.79 7.78 -2.29
C TYR A 332 -13.04 7.66 -0.78
N CYS A 333 -11.99 7.81 0.00
CA CYS A 333 -12.04 7.88 1.46
C CYS A 333 -11.25 9.10 1.93
N LEU A 334 -11.76 9.79 2.95
CA LEU A 334 -11.11 10.91 3.63
C LEU A 334 -11.05 10.59 5.12
N SER A 335 -9.87 10.74 5.72
CA SER A 335 -9.69 10.68 7.17
C SER A 335 -8.85 11.85 7.65
N LEU A 336 -9.11 12.29 8.88
CA LEU A 336 -8.42 13.39 9.53
C LEU A 336 -7.75 12.89 10.81
N TYR A 337 -6.50 13.30 11.02
CA TYR A 337 -5.70 12.93 12.18
C TYR A 337 -5.11 14.17 12.84
N ILE A 338 -5.45 14.38 14.11
CA ILE A 338 -4.76 15.38 14.93
C ILE A 338 -3.39 14.84 15.32
N VAL A 339 -2.34 15.57 14.99
CA VAL A 339 -0.97 15.19 15.32
C VAL A 339 -0.73 15.51 16.79
N ARG A 340 -0.50 14.46 17.59
CA ARG A 340 -0.24 14.54 19.02
C ARG A 340 1.25 14.33 19.30
N PRO A 341 1.77 14.76 20.46
CA PRO A 341 3.18 14.57 20.81
C PRO A 341 3.67 13.12 20.68
N GLN A 342 2.83 12.13 21.02
CA GLN A 342 3.14 10.70 20.89
C GLN A 342 3.37 10.24 19.43
N HIS A 343 2.89 11.00 18.45
CA HIS A 343 3.11 10.72 17.02
C HIS A 343 4.42 11.32 16.51
N CYS A 344 5.11 12.12 17.32
CA CYS A 344 6.27 12.90 16.92
C CYS A 344 7.55 12.41 17.60
N ASN A 345 8.67 12.67 16.94
CA ASN A 345 9.98 12.47 17.53
C ASN A 345 10.33 13.60 18.53
N SER A 346 11.52 13.50 19.12
CA SER A 346 12.04 14.50 20.07
C SER A 346 12.28 15.89 19.47
N LEU A 347 12.15 16.06 18.15
CA LEU A 347 12.18 17.36 17.46
C LEU A 347 10.77 17.91 17.19
N HIS A 348 9.73 17.29 17.76
CA HIS A 348 8.34 17.62 17.47
C HIS A 348 8.00 17.53 15.98
N VAL A 349 8.57 16.53 15.28
CA VAL A 349 8.23 16.22 13.89
C VAL A 349 7.55 14.86 13.85
N LEU A 350 6.42 14.76 13.15
CA LEU A 350 5.67 13.51 12.91
C LEU A 350 6.61 12.41 12.38
N PHE A 351 6.53 11.23 12.97
CA PHE A 351 7.26 10.06 12.49
C PHE A 351 6.75 9.64 11.10
N GLY A 352 7.68 9.37 10.18
CA GLY A 352 7.34 8.89 8.83
C GLY A 352 6.56 7.58 8.89
N GLY A 353 6.94 6.69 9.81
CA GLY A 353 6.26 5.43 10.09
C GLY A 353 4.80 5.62 10.53
N GLN A 354 4.53 6.66 11.32
CA GLN A 354 3.17 6.95 11.76
C GLN A 354 2.29 7.43 10.59
N LEU A 355 2.82 8.27 9.71
CA LEU A 355 2.09 8.69 8.51
C LEU A 355 1.83 7.51 7.57
N MET A 356 2.82 6.65 7.36
CA MET A 356 2.66 5.44 6.53
C MET A 356 1.59 4.49 7.08
N ARG A 357 1.52 4.34 8.41
CA ARG A 357 0.45 3.57 9.04
C ARG A 357 -0.93 4.12 8.71
N TRP A 358 -1.14 5.43 8.87
CA TRP A 358 -2.42 6.06 8.56
C TRP A 358 -2.78 6.03 7.07
N LEU A 359 -1.78 6.13 6.18
CA LEU A 359 -1.97 5.97 4.74
C LEU A 359 -2.48 4.55 4.41
N GLU A 360 -1.89 3.53 5.03
CA GLU A 360 -2.28 2.13 4.78
C GLU A 360 -3.65 1.78 5.37
N GLU A 361 -3.97 2.26 6.57
CA GLU A 361 -5.29 2.10 7.18
C GLU A 361 -6.39 2.65 6.25
N LEU A 362 -6.19 3.86 5.71
CA LEU A 362 -7.15 4.46 4.78
C LEU A 362 -7.18 3.75 3.42
N ALA A 363 -6.04 3.24 2.94
CA ALA A 363 -5.99 2.46 1.71
C ALA A 363 -6.84 1.18 1.82
N GLY A 364 -6.80 0.51 2.98
CA GLY A 364 -7.66 -0.65 3.27
C GLY A 364 -9.15 -0.32 3.28
N MET A 365 -9.53 0.89 3.73
CA MET A 365 -10.91 1.36 3.66
C MET A 365 -11.36 1.58 2.21
N SER A 366 -10.54 2.26 1.39
CA SER A 366 -10.81 2.42 -0.04
C SER A 366 -10.90 1.07 -0.77
N ALA A 367 -10.09 0.10 -0.38
CA ALA A 367 -10.13 -1.26 -0.92
C ALA A 367 -11.47 -1.96 -0.66
N SER A 368 -11.99 -1.77 0.55
CA SER A 368 -13.21 -2.41 1.02
C SER A 368 -14.47 -2.00 0.25
N SER A 369 -14.47 -0.82 -0.39
CA SER A 369 -15.57 -0.38 -1.25
C SER A 369 -15.63 -1.13 -2.58
N VAL A 370 -14.49 -1.64 -3.07
CA VAL A 370 -14.44 -2.44 -4.31
C VAL A 370 -15.11 -3.79 -4.11
N ARG A 371 -14.75 -4.45 -3.02
CA ARG A 371 -15.33 -5.74 -2.63
C ARG A 371 -15.15 -5.96 -1.13
N ARG A 372 -16.16 -6.60 -0.52
CA ARG A 372 -16.03 -7.19 0.82
C ARG A 372 -15.08 -8.38 0.76
N ALA A 373 -13.85 -8.16 1.22
CA ALA A 373 -12.79 -9.15 1.39
C ALA A 373 -11.86 -8.70 2.53
N SER A 374 -11.08 -9.61 3.11
CA SER A 374 -9.91 -9.19 3.90
C SER A 374 -8.86 -8.71 2.92
N TRP A 375 -8.39 -7.48 3.13
CA TRP A 375 -7.41 -6.84 2.28
C TRP A 375 -6.08 -6.82 3.01
N THR A 376 -5.06 -7.42 2.42
CA THR A 376 -3.71 -7.41 2.97
C THR A 376 -2.78 -6.60 2.07
N THR A 377 -1.98 -5.73 2.66
CA THR A 377 -0.98 -4.95 1.93
C THR A 377 0.14 -5.84 1.42
N ALA A 378 0.33 -5.87 0.10
CA ALA A 378 1.37 -6.61 -0.58
C ALA A 378 2.61 -5.76 -0.84
N SER A 379 2.45 -4.46 -1.09
CA SER A 379 3.58 -3.55 -1.26
C SER A 379 3.20 -2.09 -1.04
N LEU A 380 4.21 -1.31 -0.65
CA LEU A 380 4.22 0.15 -0.69
C LEU A 380 5.25 0.58 -1.75
N ASP A 381 4.87 1.42 -2.71
CA ASP A 381 5.80 2.02 -3.66
C ASP A 381 6.64 3.14 -3.03
N SER A 382 7.74 3.52 -3.68
CA SER A 382 8.63 4.56 -3.19
C SER A 382 7.89 5.88 -2.94
N MET A 383 8.10 6.47 -1.76
CA MET A 383 7.46 7.73 -1.36
C MET A 383 8.46 8.71 -0.75
N THR A 384 8.15 10.02 -0.83
CA THR A 384 8.99 11.10 -0.29
C THR A 384 8.16 12.02 0.60
N PHE A 385 8.67 12.33 1.79
CA PHE A 385 8.09 13.32 2.70
C PHE A 385 8.60 14.70 2.31
N LYS A 386 7.72 15.56 1.79
CA LYS A 386 8.08 16.91 1.33
C LYS A 386 8.07 17.94 2.44
N GLN A 387 7.14 17.80 3.38
CA GLN A 387 6.96 18.76 4.47
C GLN A 387 6.95 18.06 5.83
N SER A 388 7.52 18.72 6.82
CA SER A 388 7.45 18.30 8.22
C SER A 388 6.10 18.68 8.81
N VAL A 389 5.53 17.78 9.60
CA VAL A 389 4.25 18.00 10.29
C VAL A 389 4.52 18.01 11.79
N HIS A 390 3.92 18.95 12.50
CA HIS A 390 4.19 19.24 13.91
C HIS A 390 2.96 18.97 14.80
N PRO A 391 3.14 18.76 16.11
CA PRO A 391 2.04 18.64 17.07
C PRO A 391 1.03 19.79 16.94
N GLY A 392 -0.26 19.46 17.05
CA GLY A 392 -1.37 20.41 16.91
C GLY A 392 -1.84 20.61 15.47
N GLN A 393 -1.04 20.26 14.46
CA GLN A 393 -1.49 20.26 13.06
C GLN A 393 -2.45 19.09 12.79
N ILE A 394 -3.32 19.29 11.80
CA ILE A 394 -4.28 18.29 11.34
C ILE A 394 -3.79 17.74 10.01
N VAL A 395 -3.62 16.41 9.94
CA VAL A 395 -3.29 15.71 8.70
C VAL A 395 -4.59 15.20 8.08
N TYR A 396 -4.87 15.63 6.86
CA TYR A 396 -5.93 15.09 6.00
C TYR A 396 -5.32 14.07 5.06
N ILE A 397 -5.82 12.85 5.09
CA ILE A 397 -5.43 11.80 4.16
C ILE A 397 -6.63 11.51 3.26
N ARG A 398 -6.40 11.55 1.96
CA ARG A 398 -7.38 11.15 0.94
C ARG A 398 -6.86 9.92 0.23
N SER A 399 -7.73 8.95 -0.01
CA SER A 399 -7.39 7.68 -0.64
C SER A 399 -8.40 7.33 -1.72
N ILE A 400 -7.92 6.77 -2.84
CA ILE A 400 -8.75 6.34 -3.96
C ILE A 400 -8.10 5.18 -4.71
N VAL A 401 -8.91 4.21 -5.16
CA VAL A 401 -8.42 3.09 -5.95
C VAL A 401 -8.04 3.59 -7.35
N THR A 402 -6.86 3.28 -7.85
CA THR A 402 -6.38 3.69 -9.19
C THR A 402 -6.52 2.58 -10.22
N LYS A 403 -6.31 1.34 -9.80
CA LYS A 403 -6.39 0.17 -10.66
C LYS A 403 -6.88 -1.04 -9.89
N VAL A 404 -7.63 -1.87 -10.59
CA VAL A 404 -8.11 -3.16 -10.10
C VAL A 404 -7.64 -4.25 -11.07
N TRP A 405 -6.98 -5.27 -10.53
CA TRP A 405 -6.56 -6.49 -11.24
C TRP A 405 -7.30 -7.70 -10.68
N ALA A 406 -7.03 -8.89 -11.23
CA ALA A 406 -7.74 -10.13 -10.88
C ALA A 406 -7.85 -10.43 -9.37
N SER A 407 -6.77 -10.20 -8.61
CA SER A 407 -6.71 -10.49 -7.16
C SER A 407 -6.11 -9.35 -6.31
N SER A 408 -5.71 -8.26 -6.96
CA SER A 408 -5.04 -7.14 -6.31
C SER A 408 -5.59 -5.82 -6.80
N ILE A 409 -5.41 -4.78 -6.01
CA ILE A 409 -5.75 -3.40 -6.36
C ILE A 409 -4.55 -2.51 -6.09
N GLU A 410 -4.48 -1.39 -6.80
CA GLU A 410 -3.61 -0.27 -6.46
C GLU A 410 -4.45 0.87 -5.92
N VAL A 411 -3.99 1.46 -4.82
CA VAL A 411 -4.65 2.55 -4.12
C VAL A 411 -3.66 3.69 -4.04
N TYR A 412 -4.10 4.88 -4.45
CA TYR A 412 -3.36 6.12 -4.29
C TYR A 412 -3.82 6.82 -3.03
N CYS A 413 -2.86 7.26 -2.21
CA CYS A 413 -3.14 8.04 -1.02
C CYS A 413 -2.32 9.33 -1.04
N VAL A 414 -2.96 10.46 -0.68
CA VAL A 414 -2.31 11.77 -0.54
C VAL A 414 -2.58 12.35 0.84
N ALA A 415 -1.52 12.81 1.49
CA ALA A 415 -1.55 13.48 2.78
C ALA A 415 -1.27 14.97 2.64
N THR A 416 -2.11 15.78 3.25
CA THR A 416 -1.94 17.23 3.41
C THR A 416 -2.03 17.61 4.88
N ALA A 417 -1.28 18.61 5.33
CA ALA A 417 -1.32 19.08 6.71
C ALA A 417 -1.74 20.55 6.78
N GLU A 418 -2.59 20.86 7.75
CA GLU A 418 -3.06 22.22 8.03
C GLU A 418 -2.77 22.58 9.49
N THR A 419 -2.50 23.86 9.73
CA THR A 419 -2.46 24.39 11.09
C THR A 419 -3.86 24.92 11.42
N PRO A 420 -4.47 24.54 12.56
CA PRO A 420 -5.78 25.07 12.95
C PRO A 420 -5.81 26.61 12.90
N GLY A 421 -6.74 27.19 12.15
CA GLY A 421 -6.86 28.64 11.95
C GLY A 421 -5.84 29.25 10.97
N GLY A 422 -5.00 28.42 10.34
CA GLY A 422 -4.04 28.85 9.32
C GLY A 422 -4.66 28.97 7.92
N THR A 423 -3.94 29.60 7.01
CA THR A 423 -4.37 29.79 5.62
C THR A 423 -3.92 28.61 4.75
N GLY A 424 -4.75 27.55 4.71
CA GLY A 424 -4.67 26.48 3.71
C GLY A 424 -3.83 25.26 4.10
N ALA A 425 -4.15 24.15 3.44
CA ALA A 425 -3.47 22.87 3.63
C ALA A 425 -2.21 22.77 2.77
N SER A 426 -1.16 22.19 3.35
CA SER A 426 0.16 22.02 2.75
C SER A 426 0.41 20.56 2.37
N TYR A 427 1.05 20.30 1.23
CA TYR A 427 1.30 18.93 0.76
C TYR A 427 2.42 18.26 1.55
N VAL A 428 2.13 17.10 2.14
CA VAL A 428 3.06 16.36 3.00
C VAL A 428 3.73 15.24 2.23
N ALA A 429 2.94 14.31 1.70
CA ALA A 429 3.41 13.13 1.00
C ALA A 429 2.27 12.48 0.20
N ASP A 430 2.61 11.63 -0.75
CA ASP A 430 1.69 10.68 -1.36
C ASP A 430 2.37 9.32 -1.57
N ALA A 431 1.55 8.29 -1.75
CA ALA A 431 2.00 6.92 -1.88
C ALA A 431 1.04 6.11 -2.74
N PHE A 432 1.58 5.07 -3.38
CA PHE A 432 0.79 4.00 -3.97
C PHE A 432 0.97 2.74 -3.14
N LEU A 433 -0.15 2.16 -2.73
CA LEU A 433 -0.20 0.89 -2.04
C LEU A 433 -0.83 -0.15 -2.94
N THR A 434 -0.32 -1.37 -2.87
CA THR A 434 -0.97 -2.53 -3.50
C THR A 434 -1.49 -3.44 -2.44
N LEU A 435 -2.79 -3.70 -2.50
CA LEU A 435 -3.47 -4.61 -1.61
C LEU A 435 -3.94 -5.84 -2.40
N VAL A 436 -3.89 -6.99 -1.75
CA VAL A 436 -4.39 -8.26 -2.29
C VAL A 436 -5.61 -8.64 -1.48
N GLY A 437 -6.71 -8.91 -2.16
CA GLY A 437 -7.90 -9.46 -1.52
C GLY A 437 -7.63 -10.93 -1.23
N VAL A 438 -7.73 -11.33 0.03
CA VAL A 438 -7.55 -12.71 0.46
C VAL A 438 -8.86 -13.28 0.97
N ASP A 439 -9.05 -14.57 0.73
CA ASP A 439 -10.13 -15.33 1.32
C ASP A 439 -9.81 -15.63 2.80
N ALA A 440 -10.75 -15.32 3.68
CA ALA A 440 -10.56 -15.41 5.13
C ALA A 440 -10.22 -16.85 5.57
N MET A 441 -10.88 -17.85 4.96
CA MET A 441 -10.76 -19.25 5.34
C MET A 441 -9.51 -19.91 4.76
N THR A 442 -9.23 -19.68 3.48
CA THR A 442 -8.15 -20.36 2.76
C THR A 442 -6.84 -19.58 2.74
N GLY A 443 -6.87 -18.27 3.02
CA GLY A 443 -5.73 -17.36 2.88
C GLY A 443 -5.23 -17.18 1.44
N ARG A 444 -5.94 -17.75 0.45
CA ARG A 444 -5.57 -17.62 -0.96
C ARG A 444 -6.09 -16.29 -1.53
N PRO A 445 -5.43 -15.73 -2.56
CA PRO A 445 -5.93 -14.55 -3.24
C PRO A 445 -7.34 -14.81 -3.80
N LYS A 446 -8.26 -13.92 -3.48
CA LYS A 446 -9.64 -13.96 -3.98
C LYS A 446 -9.66 -13.38 -5.39
N VAL A 447 -10.22 -14.16 -6.32
CA VAL A 447 -10.27 -13.79 -7.74
C VAL A 447 -11.68 -13.27 -8.07
N GLN A 448 -11.75 -12.24 -8.93
CA GLN A 448 -12.95 -11.54 -9.44
C GLN A 448 -13.33 -10.25 -8.69
N PRO A 449 -12.79 -9.10 -9.10
CA PRO A 449 -13.27 -7.79 -8.67
C PRO A 449 -14.55 -7.39 -9.39
N LYS A 450 -15.29 -6.40 -8.84
CA LYS A 450 -16.33 -5.70 -9.61
C LYS A 450 -15.70 -5.03 -10.84
N ARG A 451 -16.48 -4.90 -11.91
CA ARG A 451 -16.10 -4.06 -13.07
C ARG A 451 -15.80 -2.65 -12.56
N PHE A 452 -14.59 -2.14 -12.84
CA PHE A 452 -14.09 -0.88 -12.29
C PHE A 452 -13.95 0.16 -13.40
N GLU A 453 -14.64 1.30 -13.26
CA GLU A 453 -14.68 2.35 -14.28
C GLU A 453 -14.01 3.63 -13.79
N VAL A 454 -13.09 4.11 -14.62
CA VAL A 454 -12.33 5.35 -14.41
C VAL A 454 -12.97 6.45 -15.26
N ALA A 455 -13.41 7.52 -14.61
CA ALA A 455 -14.22 8.55 -15.26
C ALA A 455 -13.38 9.66 -15.91
N THR A 456 -12.24 10.03 -15.33
CA THR A 456 -11.46 11.21 -15.74
C THR A 456 -10.22 10.83 -16.55
N LYS A 457 -9.73 11.80 -17.35
CA LYS A 457 -8.56 11.60 -18.22
C LYS A 457 -7.29 11.41 -17.40
N GLU A 458 -7.15 12.18 -16.34
CA GLU A 458 -6.03 12.18 -15.39
C GLU A 458 -5.98 10.83 -14.68
N ALA A 459 -7.11 10.38 -14.11
CA ALA A 459 -7.19 9.06 -13.51
C ALA A 459 -6.92 7.94 -14.51
N ALA A 460 -7.41 8.04 -15.76
CA ALA A 460 -7.13 7.05 -16.80
C ALA A 460 -5.64 7.00 -17.15
N SER A 461 -4.92 8.13 -17.09
CA SER A 461 -3.47 8.18 -17.27
C SER A 461 -2.74 7.42 -16.16
N ILE A 462 -3.06 7.71 -14.90
CA ILE A 462 -2.47 7.02 -13.74
C ILE A 462 -2.82 5.52 -13.72
N SER A 463 -4.03 5.16 -14.17
CA SER A 463 -4.48 3.78 -14.29
C SER A 463 -3.74 3.01 -15.40
N ARG A 464 -3.25 3.69 -16.46
CA ARG A 464 -2.38 3.09 -17.48
C ARG A 464 -0.96 2.89 -16.94
N SER A 465 -0.39 3.89 -16.27
CA SER A 465 0.96 3.78 -15.70
C SER A 465 1.03 2.78 -14.51
N ALA A 466 -0.10 2.43 -13.92
CA ALA A 466 -0.21 1.38 -12.89
C ALA A 466 0.30 0.01 -13.36
N GLU A 467 0.18 -0.32 -14.65
CA GLU A 467 0.67 -1.61 -15.15
C GLU A 467 2.20 -1.66 -15.11
N ALA A 468 2.88 -0.58 -15.51
CA ALA A 468 4.34 -0.50 -15.42
C ALA A 468 4.82 -0.60 -13.96
N ARG A 469 4.16 0.10 -13.02
CA ARG A 469 4.46 -0.01 -11.58
C ARG A 469 4.28 -1.43 -11.07
N LYS A 470 3.21 -2.11 -11.48
CA LYS A 470 2.98 -3.52 -11.12
C LYS A 470 4.08 -4.43 -11.65
N GLN A 471 4.52 -4.26 -12.89
CA GLN A 471 5.60 -5.07 -13.46
C GLN A 471 6.92 -4.87 -12.71
N GLU A 472 7.27 -3.63 -12.35
CA GLU A 472 8.43 -3.36 -11.48
C GLU A 472 8.31 -4.08 -10.13
N ARG A 473 7.14 -4.00 -9.48
CA ARG A 473 6.88 -4.68 -8.21
C ARG A 473 7.03 -6.19 -8.32
N LEU A 474 6.55 -6.79 -9.41
CA LEU A 474 6.68 -8.23 -9.65
C LEU A 474 8.12 -8.65 -9.91
N ALA A 475 8.89 -7.86 -10.67
CA ALA A 475 10.31 -8.09 -10.89
C ALA A 475 11.10 -8.03 -9.57
N ASP A 476 10.85 -7.01 -8.75
CA ASP A 476 11.47 -6.87 -7.43
C ASP A 476 11.07 -8.04 -6.51
N LYS A 477 9.79 -8.45 -6.52
CA LYS A 477 9.31 -9.60 -5.77
C LYS A 477 10.01 -10.88 -6.20
N GLN A 478 10.16 -11.11 -7.51
CA GLN A 478 10.84 -12.31 -8.04
C GLN A 478 12.28 -12.38 -7.56
N ILE A 479 13.00 -11.26 -7.58
CA ILE A 479 14.37 -11.18 -7.05
C ILE A 479 14.40 -11.55 -5.57
N LEU A 480 13.49 -11.01 -4.77
CA LEU A 480 13.44 -11.30 -3.33
C LEU A 480 13.11 -12.77 -3.05
N VAL A 481 12.15 -13.35 -3.77
CA VAL A 481 11.80 -14.77 -3.65
C VAL A 481 13.00 -15.63 -4.05
N THR A 482 13.66 -15.38 -5.17
CA THR A 482 14.85 -16.15 -5.57
C THR A 482 16.02 -16.04 -4.58
N MET A 483 16.12 -14.94 -3.84
CA MET A 483 17.18 -14.75 -2.84
C MET A 483 16.88 -15.34 -1.46
N TYR A 484 15.60 -15.49 -1.10
CA TYR A 484 15.17 -15.75 0.28
C TYR A 484 14.07 -16.81 0.46
N ALA A 485 13.47 -17.30 -0.62
CA ALA A 485 12.65 -18.51 -0.63
C ALA A 485 13.55 -19.73 -0.85
#